data_AF-A0A415EZF4-F1
#
_entry.id   AF-A0A415EZF4-F1
#
_cell.length_a   1.000
_cell.length_b   1.000
_cell.length_c   1.000
_cell.angle_alpha   90.00
_cell.angle_beta   90.00
_cell.angle_gamma   90.00
#
_symmetry.space_group_name_H-M   'P 1'
#
loop_
_entity.id
_entity.type
_entity.pdbx_description
1 polymer ?
#
loop_
_entity_poly.entity_id
_entity_poly.type
_entity_poly.pdbx_seq_one_letter_code
_entity_poly.pdbx_strand_id
1 'polypeptide(L)'
;MKQLQTIVDMTHADIVIESSWKYLGLEAMQDMWKDRQLPGKVIGITPSAISDNILLSTDLDVLDSSMLHCKGAEIASWLHENNMQEVPYVIIDDEYVILVSQLPHFILTNPYDGLIEKLAMRAIGILNRQ
;
A
#
# COMPACT_ATOMS: atom_id res chain seq x y z
N MET A 1 -15.66 0.25 -7.53
CA MET A 1 -14.75 -0.15 -8.62
C MET A 1 -14.36 0.98 -9.57
N LYS A 2 -15.32 1.78 -10.11
CA LYS A 2 -15.04 2.84 -11.10
C LYS A 2 -13.81 3.68 -10.78
N GLN A 3 -13.68 4.12 -9.53
CA GLN A 3 -12.60 5.03 -9.13
C GLN A 3 -11.21 4.37 -9.12
N LEU A 4 -11.11 3.10 -8.73
CA LEU A 4 -9.84 2.37 -8.82
C LEU A 4 -9.44 2.13 -10.27
N GLN A 5 -10.42 1.82 -11.14
CA GLN A 5 -10.18 1.71 -12.58
C GLN A 5 -9.65 3.04 -13.15
N THR A 6 -10.24 4.17 -12.78
CA THR A 6 -9.76 5.50 -13.21
C THR A 6 -8.32 5.77 -12.78
N ILE A 7 -7.93 5.40 -11.56
CA ILE A 7 -6.52 5.54 -11.13
C ILE A 7 -5.62 4.71 -12.03
N VAL A 8 -5.92 3.41 -12.18
CA VAL A 8 -5.11 2.48 -12.98
C VAL A 8 -5.00 2.95 -14.44
N ASP A 9 -6.10 3.39 -15.05
CA ASP A 9 -6.12 3.80 -16.46
C ASP A 9 -5.30 5.07 -16.70
N MET A 10 -5.30 5.99 -15.73
CA MET A 10 -4.64 7.29 -15.87
C MET A 10 -3.16 7.27 -15.46
N THR A 11 -2.74 6.32 -14.64
CA THR A 11 -1.37 6.27 -14.11
C THR A 11 -0.60 5.02 -14.51
N HIS A 12 -1.30 4.00 -15.04
CA HIS A 12 -0.75 2.67 -15.31
C HIS A 12 -0.10 2.03 -14.07
N ALA A 13 -0.57 2.40 -12.88
CA ALA A 13 0.00 1.90 -11.63
C ALA A 13 -0.32 0.41 -11.43
N ASP A 14 0.68 -0.32 -10.97
CA ASP A 14 0.53 -1.67 -10.43
C ASP A 14 0.04 -1.62 -8.97
N ILE A 15 -0.49 -2.73 -8.47
CA ILE A 15 -1.15 -2.83 -7.16
C ILE A 15 -0.37 -3.77 -6.23
N VAL A 16 -0.20 -3.33 -4.98
CA VAL A 16 0.31 -4.15 -3.88
C VAL A 16 -0.75 -4.20 -2.80
N ILE A 17 -1.01 -5.39 -2.25
CA ILE A 17 -2.04 -5.58 -1.22
C ILE A 17 -1.40 -5.64 0.17
N GLU A 18 -1.85 -4.75 1.04
CA GLU A 18 -1.73 -4.87 2.49
C GLU A 18 -3.11 -5.31 3.00
N SER A 19 -3.19 -6.46 3.68
CA SER A 19 -4.44 -7.00 4.22
C SER A 19 -4.16 -8.19 5.13
N SER A 20 -5.05 -8.46 6.09
CA SER A 20 -5.06 -9.72 6.83
C SER A 20 -5.29 -10.96 5.95
N TRP A 21 -5.66 -10.80 4.68
CA TRP A 21 -5.82 -11.93 3.75
C TRP A 21 -4.52 -12.31 3.04
N LYS A 22 -3.45 -11.49 3.18
CA LYS A 22 -2.15 -11.73 2.52
C LYS A 22 -1.47 -13.04 2.93
N TYR A 23 -1.83 -13.60 4.09
CA TYR A 23 -1.33 -14.91 4.55
C TYR A 23 -1.76 -16.09 3.65
N LEU A 24 -2.78 -15.91 2.79
CA LEU A 24 -3.14 -16.90 1.78
C LEU A 24 -2.14 -16.94 0.61
N GLY A 25 -1.22 -15.98 0.53
CA GLY A 25 -0.20 -15.88 -0.51
C GLY A 25 -0.62 -15.01 -1.69
N LEU A 26 0.37 -14.62 -2.49
CA LEU A 26 0.19 -13.73 -3.64
C LEU A 26 -0.74 -14.32 -4.70
N GLU A 27 -0.59 -15.62 -5.01
CA GLU A 27 -1.41 -16.31 -6.02
C GLU A 27 -2.90 -16.27 -5.65
N ALA A 28 -3.23 -16.58 -4.39
CA ALA A 28 -4.60 -16.50 -3.90
C ALA A 28 -5.18 -15.08 -3.98
N MET A 29 -4.35 -14.05 -3.70
CA MET A 29 -4.78 -12.66 -3.84
C MET A 29 -5.00 -12.26 -5.30
N GLN A 30 -4.14 -12.70 -6.21
CA GLN A 30 -4.29 -12.48 -7.65
C GLN A 30 -5.54 -13.16 -8.21
N ASP A 31 -5.82 -14.40 -7.79
CA ASP A 31 -7.01 -15.13 -8.23
C ASP A 31 -8.28 -14.48 -7.68
N MET A 32 -8.31 -14.12 -6.40
CA MET A 32 -9.42 -13.34 -5.83
C MET A 32 -9.65 -12.02 -6.58
N TRP A 33 -8.57 -11.31 -6.96
CA TRP A 33 -8.66 -10.06 -7.71
C TRP A 33 -9.33 -10.26 -9.06
N LYS A 34 -8.92 -11.31 -9.79
CA LYS A 34 -9.49 -11.68 -11.10
C LYS A 34 -10.94 -12.12 -11.00
N ASP A 35 -11.26 -13.00 -10.04
CA ASP A 35 -12.61 -13.54 -9.84
C ASP A 35 -13.63 -12.44 -9.54
N ARG A 36 -13.19 -11.40 -8.82
CA ARG A 36 -14.00 -10.20 -8.52
C ARG A 36 -14.00 -9.15 -9.62
N GLN A 37 -13.29 -9.40 -10.73
CA GLN A 37 -13.12 -8.47 -11.85
C GLN A 37 -12.63 -7.09 -11.38
N LEU A 38 -11.71 -7.09 -10.42
CA LEU A 38 -11.08 -5.87 -9.91
C LEU A 38 -10.09 -5.32 -10.95
N PRO A 39 -10.01 -3.99 -11.11
CA PRO A 39 -9.15 -3.36 -12.10
C PRO A 39 -7.66 -3.42 -11.69
N GLY A 40 -6.79 -3.29 -12.70
CA GLY A 40 -5.34 -3.25 -12.51
C GLY A 40 -4.70 -4.62 -12.28
N LYS A 41 -3.40 -4.59 -11.97
CA LYS A 41 -2.56 -5.77 -11.82
C LYS A 41 -1.97 -5.83 -10.42
N VAL A 42 -2.28 -6.88 -9.68
CA VAL A 42 -1.65 -7.15 -8.38
C VAL A 42 -0.27 -7.77 -8.61
N ILE A 43 0.79 -7.05 -8.25
CA ILE A 43 2.18 -7.48 -8.41
C ILE A 43 2.81 -8.00 -7.11
N GLY A 44 2.18 -7.71 -5.96
CA GLY A 44 2.75 -8.08 -4.67
C GLY A 44 1.76 -8.01 -3.52
N ILE A 45 2.21 -8.56 -2.41
CA ILE A 45 1.61 -8.44 -1.08
C ILE A 45 2.70 -7.95 -0.13
N THR A 46 2.35 -7.14 0.87
CA THR A 46 3.32 -6.74 1.90
C THR A 46 3.74 -7.95 2.74
N PRO A 47 4.96 -7.96 3.32
CA PRO A 47 5.33 -8.99 4.28
C PRO A 47 4.47 -8.88 5.54
N SER A 48 4.44 -9.96 6.34
CA SER A 48 3.75 -9.98 7.65
C SER A 48 4.67 -9.60 8.83
N ALA A 49 5.92 -9.27 8.53
CA ALA A 49 6.95 -8.89 9.48
C ALA A 49 7.91 -7.88 8.82
N ILE A 50 8.56 -7.07 9.64
CA ILE A 50 9.60 -6.14 9.18
C ILE A 50 10.84 -6.93 8.76
N SER A 51 11.47 -6.52 7.67
CA SER A 51 12.73 -7.09 7.20
C SER A 51 13.84 -6.92 8.23
N ASP A 52 14.68 -7.94 8.44
CA ASP A 52 15.86 -7.85 9.32
C ASP A 52 16.77 -6.67 8.97
N ASN A 53 16.83 -6.30 7.69
CA ASN A 53 17.65 -5.20 7.19
C ASN A 53 17.13 -3.82 7.69
N ILE A 54 15.80 -3.66 7.78
CA ILE A 54 15.18 -2.48 8.38
C ILE A 54 15.47 -2.46 9.89
N LEU A 55 15.28 -3.60 10.57
CA LEU A 55 15.54 -3.72 12.01
C LEU A 55 16.97 -3.33 12.38
N LEU A 56 17.97 -3.73 11.59
CA LEU A 56 19.38 -3.37 11.81
C LEU A 56 19.69 -1.90 11.51
N SER A 57 18.94 -1.25 10.63
CA SER A 57 19.15 0.14 10.23
C SER A 57 18.42 1.17 11.11
N THR A 58 17.52 0.70 11.98
CA THR A 58 16.67 1.56 12.81
C THR A 58 17.23 1.60 14.23
N ASP A 59 17.27 2.80 14.85
CA ASP A 59 17.64 2.93 16.26
C ASP A 59 16.57 2.27 17.13
N LEU A 60 16.90 1.08 17.67
CA LEU A 60 15.98 0.26 18.48
C LEU A 60 15.49 0.96 19.74
N ASP A 61 16.24 1.94 20.25
CA ASP A 61 15.90 2.74 21.43
C ASP A 61 14.77 3.78 21.15
N VAL A 62 14.44 4.01 19.88
CA VAL A 62 13.37 4.93 19.43
C VAL A 62 12.13 4.17 18.95
N LEU A 63 12.26 2.85 18.74
CA LEU A 63 11.22 2.03 18.14
C LEU A 63 10.24 1.56 19.22
N ASP A 64 9.10 2.24 19.35
CA ASP A 64 7.98 1.71 20.13
C ASP A 64 7.62 0.32 19.56
N SER A 65 7.50 -0.69 20.42
CA SER A 65 7.17 -2.07 20.02
C SER A 65 5.85 -2.14 19.24
N SER A 66 4.97 -1.15 19.40
CA SER A 66 3.77 -0.96 18.58
C SER A 66 4.04 -0.59 17.11
N MET A 67 5.18 0.03 16.81
CA MET A 67 5.63 0.34 15.45
C MET A 67 6.21 -0.87 14.71
N LEU A 68 6.56 -1.95 15.43
CA LEU A 68 7.17 -3.15 14.84
C LEU A 68 6.18 -4.01 14.04
N HIS A 69 4.88 -3.82 14.27
CA HIS A 69 3.80 -4.60 13.67
C HIS A 69 2.69 -3.73 13.06
N CYS A 70 3.00 -2.48 12.70
CA CYS A 70 2.04 -1.62 12.03
C CYS A 70 2.15 -1.78 10.50
N LYS A 71 1.00 -1.75 9.80
CA LYS A 71 0.91 -1.87 8.33
C LYS A 71 1.93 -0.98 7.60
N GLY A 72 2.14 0.23 8.12
CA GLY A 72 3.14 1.15 7.59
C GLY A 72 4.56 0.57 7.50
N ALA A 73 5.01 -0.18 8.50
CA ALA A 73 6.34 -0.78 8.50
C ALA A 73 6.47 -1.95 7.51
N GLU A 74 5.40 -2.71 7.31
CA GLU A 74 5.34 -3.76 6.29
C GLU A 74 5.37 -3.18 4.88
N ILE A 75 4.64 -2.09 4.63
CA ILE A 75 4.68 -1.34 3.37
C ILE A 75 6.10 -0.82 3.12
N ALA A 76 6.75 -0.23 4.13
CA ALA A 76 8.12 0.24 4.02
C ALA A 76 9.12 -0.88 3.70
N SER A 77 8.95 -2.06 4.31
CA SER A 77 9.76 -3.24 4.03
C SER A 77 9.58 -3.70 2.58
N TRP A 78 8.32 -3.79 2.10
CA TRP A 78 8.05 -4.16 0.71
C TRP A 78 8.69 -3.18 -0.28
N LEU A 79 8.55 -1.87 -0.04
CA LEU A 79 9.17 -0.85 -0.88
C LEU A 79 10.70 -0.99 -0.91
N HIS A 80 11.32 -1.31 0.23
CA HIS A 80 12.77 -1.47 0.32
C HIS A 80 13.25 -2.72 -0.44
N GLU A 81 12.64 -3.87 -0.17
CA GLU A 81 13.03 -5.16 -0.77
C GLU A 81 12.83 -5.21 -2.28
N ASN A 82 11.88 -4.42 -2.81
CA ASN A 82 11.58 -4.36 -4.23
C ASN A 82 12.25 -3.16 -4.96
N ASN A 83 13.14 -2.42 -4.29
CA ASN A 83 13.83 -1.23 -4.83
C ASN A 83 12.86 -0.15 -5.36
N MET A 84 11.77 0.10 -4.63
CA MET A 84 10.69 1.02 -5.00
C MET A 84 10.76 2.37 -4.25
N GLN A 85 11.88 2.71 -3.62
CA GLN A 85 12.00 3.91 -2.78
C GLN A 85 11.91 5.22 -3.57
N GLU A 86 12.30 5.20 -4.85
CA GLU A 86 12.25 6.36 -5.75
C GLU A 86 11.01 6.36 -6.66
N VAL A 87 10.18 5.32 -6.60
CA VAL A 87 8.99 5.20 -7.44
C VAL A 87 7.79 5.88 -6.77
N PRO A 88 7.04 6.74 -7.48
CA PRO A 88 5.82 7.31 -6.93
C PRO A 88 4.81 6.23 -6.52
N TYR A 89 4.35 6.28 -5.27
CA TYR A 89 3.33 5.38 -4.76
C TYR A 89 2.29 6.13 -3.93
N VAL A 90 1.13 5.49 -3.75
CA VAL A 90 0.03 5.95 -2.90
C VAL A 90 -0.50 4.80 -2.06
N ILE A 91 -0.80 5.06 -0.79
CA ILE A 91 -1.46 4.13 0.13
C ILE A 91 -2.92 4.58 0.27
N ILE A 92 -3.84 3.67 0.02
CA ILE A 92 -5.28 3.91 0.14
C ILE A 92 -5.83 2.89 1.15
N ASP A 93 -6.26 3.37 2.30
CA ASP A 93 -6.77 2.53 3.39
C ASP A 93 -7.88 3.30 4.13
N ASP A 94 -8.81 2.61 4.78
CA ASP A 94 -9.80 3.19 5.68
C ASP A 94 -9.29 3.28 7.13
N GLU A 95 -8.13 2.68 7.43
CA GLU A 95 -7.46 2.76 8.72
C GLU A 95 -6.23 3.67 8.69
N TYR A 96 -6.07 4.51 9.72
CA TYR A 96 -4.89 5.36 9.89
C TYR A 96 -3.76 4.58 10.57
N VAL A 97 -3.18 3.60 9.86
CA VAL A 97 -2.10 2.73 10.39
C VAL A 97 -0.89 2.80 9.45
N ILE A 98 -0.23 3.96 9.43
CA ILE A 98 0.92 4.24 8.55
C ILE A 98 2.08 4.88 9.33
N LEU A 99 3.28 4.88 8.73
CA LEU A 99 4.41 5.64 9.26
C LEU A 99 4.25 7.13 8.97
N VAL A 100 4.87 7.98 9.80
CA VAL A 100 4.87 9.44 9.61
C VAL A 100 5.46 9.82 8.24
N SER A 101 6.51 9.13 7.79
CA SER A 101 7.13 9.33 6.47
C SER A 101 6.20 9.01 5.30
N GLN A 102 5.16 8.21 5.51
CA GLN A 102 4.18 7.82 4.48
C GLN A 102 3.01 8.79 4.37
N LEU A 103 2.87 9.77 5.27
CA LEU A 103 1.77 10.74 5.25
C LEU A 103 1.58 11.47 3.90
N PRO A 104 2.65 11.90 3.19
CA PRO A 104 2.50 12.52 1.88
C PRO A 104 1.89 11.60 0.82
N HIS A 105 2.00 10.29 1.01
CA HIS A 105 1.54 9.23 0.12
C HIS A 105 0.20 8.62 0.54
N PHE A 106 -0.39 9.06 1.66
CA PHE A 106 -1.54 8.40 2.25
C PHE A 106 -2.87 9.10 1.98
N ILE A 107 -3.87 8.29 1.64
CA ILE A 107 -5.26 8.69 1.45
C ILE A 107 -6.15 7.82 2.35
N LEU A 108 -6.65 8.44 3.42
CA LEU A 108 -7.67 7.85 4.27
C LEU A 108 -9.03 7.86 3.55
N THR A 109 -9.63 6.68 3.42
CA THR A 109 -11.00 6.52 2.91
C THR A 109 -11.99 6.39 4.06
N ASN A 110 -13.27 6.62 3.77
CA ASN A 110 -14.33 6.31 4.72
C ASN A 110 -14.73 4.82 4.51
N PRO A 111 -14.89 4.01 5.56
CA PRO A 111 -15.22 2.59 5.42
C PRO A 111 -16.58 2.32 4.74
N TYR A 112 -17.50 3.29 4.77
CA TYR A 112 -18.83 3.20 4.16
C TYR A 112 -18.85 3.76 2.73
N ASP A 113 -18.22 4.90 2.48
CA ASP A 113 -18.20 5.53 1.14
C ASP A 113 -17.10 4.94 0.23
N GLY A 114 -16.04 4.39 0.83
CA GLY A 114 -14.86 3.87 0.17
C GLY A 114 -14.09 4.94 -0.63
N LEU A 115 -13.51 4.49 -1.74
CA LEU A 115 -12.76 5.33 -2.66
C LEU A 115 -13.71 6.15 -3.54
N ILE A 116 -13.98 7.40 -3.14
CA ILE A 116 -14.75 8.38 -3.94
C ILE A 116 -13.87 9.10 -4.98
N GLU A 117 -14.52 9.74 -5.96
CA GLU A 117 -13.84 10.43 -7.08
C GLU A 117 -12.79 11.45 -6.61
N LYS A 118 -13.12 12.28 -5.62
CA LYS A 118 -12.17 13.27 -5.06
C LYS A 118 -10.88 12.61 -4.54
N LEU A 119 -11.00 11.44 -3.91
CA LEU A 119 -9.86 10.70 -3.38
C LEU A 119 -9.06 10.05 -4.51
N ALA A 120 -9.74 9.54 -5.55
CA ALA A 120 -9.08 9.01 -6.73
C ALA A 120 -8.26 10.06 -7.49
N MET A 121 -8.82 11.26 -7.68
CA MET A 121 -8.07 12.38 -8.30
C MET A 121 -6.86 12.79 -7.47
N ARG A 122 -6.96 12.73 -6.14
CA ARG A 122 -5.80 12.95 -5.25
C ARG A 122 -4.76 11.85 -5.42
N ALA A 123 -5.17 10.58 -5.53
CA ALA A 123 -4.26 9.46 -5.75
C ALA A 123 -3.48 9.60 -7.07
N ILE A 124 -4.19 9.93 -8.16
CA ILE A 124 -3.59 10.22 -9.47
C ILE A 124 -2.57 11.36 -9.37
N GLY A 125 -2.90 12.43 -8.65
CA GLY A 125 -2.00 13.55 -8.43
C GLY A 125 -0.78 13.25 -7.54
N ILE A 126 -0.79 12.16 -6.76
CA ILE A 126 0.38 11.65 -6.04
C ILE A 126 1.24 10.79 -6.98
N LEU A 127 0.61 9.87 -7.70
CA LEU A 127 1.28 8.93 -8.61
C LEU A 127 1.96 9.62 -9.80
N ASN A 128 1.45 10.77 -10.25
CA ASN A 128 2.02 11.53 -11.36
C ASN A 128 3.06 12.59 -10.93
N ARG A 129 3.49 12.62 -9.66
CA ARG A 129 4.59 13.50 -9.24
C ARG A 129 5.92 12.93 -9.76
N GLN A 130 6.63 13.75 -10.52
CA GLN A 130 8.02 13.53 -10.93
C GLN A 130 8.93 14.46 -10.13
#